data_AF-A0A3N5Q251-F1
#
_entry.id   AF-A0A3N5Q251-F1
#
_cell.length_a   1.000
_cell.length_b   1.000
_cell.length_c   1.000
_cell.angle_alpha   90.00
_cell.angle_beta   90.00
_cell.angle_gamma   90.00
#
_symmetry.space_group_name_H-M   'P 1'
#
loop_
_entity.id
_entity.type
_entity.pdbx_description
1 polymer ?
#
loop_
_entity_poly.entity_id
_entity_poly.type
_entity_poly.pdbx_seq_one_letter_code
_entity_poly.pdbx_strand_id
1 'polypeptide(L)'
;MIKRLLMITAVVAACVASAPTANAETGVGIQFGEPGNVGLSLRFDNIAIGAAWGFGDNGYLHVTADYWLMKNDLAKNLDWFLGLGADLGIGDPFTVAARVPIGLQWMPAKDWEIFGQVAPGLKVIDEVDFYFGGAIGVRYCF
;
A
#
# COMPACT_ATOMS: atom_id res chain seq x y z
N MET A 1 -15.55 -13.58 -17.53
CA MET A 1 -15.76 -13.31 -16.09
C MET A 1 -15.05 -14.34 -15.20
N ILE A 2 -15.27 -15.66 -15.37
CA ILE A 2 -14.58 -16.72 -14.60
C ILE A 2 -13.04 -16.65 -14.66
N LYS A 3 -12.44 -16.34 -15.82
CA LYS A 3 -10.97 -16.21 -15.96
C LYS A 3 -10.38 -15.05 -15.15
N ARG A 4 -11.12 -13.95 -14.97
CA ARG A 4 -10.70 -12.79 -14.17
C ARG A 4 -10.82 -13.07 -12.67
N LEU A 5 -11.87 -13.79 -12.27
CA LEU A 5 -12.07 -14.24 -10.89
C LEU A 5 -10.99 -15.23 -10.44
N LEU A 6 -10.65 -16.21 -11.29
CA LEU A 6 -9.55 -17.16 -11.05
C LEU A 6 -8.18 -16.48 -10.90
N MET A 7 -7.94 -15.41 -11.67
CA MET A 7 -6.68 -14.66 -11.61
C MET A 7 -6.57 -13.84 -10.32
N ILE A 8 -7.66 -13.22 -9.86
CA ILE A 8 -7.72 -12.51 -8.57
C ILE A 8 -7.56 -13.49 -7.40
N THR A 9 -8.23 -14.64 -7.44
CA THR A 9 -8.05 -15.69 -6.42
C THR A 9 -6.62 -16.25 -6.42
N ALA A 10 -5.99 -16.39 -7.59
CA ALA A 10 -4.61 -16.87 -7.70
C ALA A 10 -3.58 -15.85 -7.17
N VAL A 11 -3.79 -14.54 -7.40
CA VAL A 11 -2.92 -13.49 -6.85
C VAL A 11 -3.05 -13.42 -5.33
N VAL A 12 -4.28 -13.47 -4.80
CA VAL A 12 -4.51 -13.51 -3.34
C VAL A 12 -3.90 -14.77 -2.71
N ALA A 13 -4.03 -15.94 -3.35
CA ALA A 13 -3.45 -17.18 -2.85
C ALA A 13 -1.91 -17.21 -2.94
N ALA A 14 -1.31 -16.62 -3.98
CA ALA A 14 0.15 -16.55 -4.14
C ALA A 14 0.79 -15.62 -3.10
N CYS A 15 0.10 -14.55 -2.67
CA CYS A 15 0.59 -13.68 -1.60
C CYS A 15 0.62 -14.38 -0.22
N VAL A 16 -0.24 -15.38 0.01
CA VAL A 16 -0.31 -16.12 1.28
C VAL A 16 0.71 -17.28 1.32
N ALA A 17 1.26 -17.70 0.18
CA ALA A 17 2.18 -18.84 0.08
C ALA A 17 3.65 -18.51 0.42
N SER A 18 3.96 -17.28 0.80
CA SER A 18 5.30 -16.91 1.27
C SER A 18 5.44 -17.35 2.72
N ALA A 19 6.18 -18.43 2.98
CA ALA A 19 6.57 -18.79 4.34
C ALA A 19 7.27 -17.57 4.97
N PRO A 20 6.80 -17.03 6.11
CA PRO A 20 7.49 -15.93 6.75
C PRO A 20 8.91 -16.38 7.08
N THR A 21 9.89 -15.65 6.57
CA THR A 21 11.24 -15.74 7.10
C THR A 21 11.15 -15.36 8.58
N ALA A 22 11.84 -16.09 9.45
CA ALA A 22 11.66 -16.05 10.90
C ALA A 22 11.90 -14.68 11.59
N ASN A 23 12.17 -13.61 10.83
CA ASN A 23 12.38 -12.24 11.31
C ASN A 23 11.61 -11.17 10.49
N ALA A 24 10.81 -11.54 9.48
CA ALA A 24 10.05 -10.55 8.71
C ALA A 24 8.79 -10.15 9.46
N GLU A 25 8.79 -8.93 10.02
CA GLU A 25 7.58 -8.32 10.57
C GLU A 25 6.52 -8.24 9.47
N THR A 26 5.44 -8.99 9.66
CA THR A 26 4.34 -9.05 8.70
C THR A 26 3.14 -8.35 9.29
N GLY A 27 2.64 -7.30 8.63
CA GLY A 27 1.48 -6.53 9.05
C GLY A 27 0.29 -6.74 8.12
N VAL A 28 -0.91 -6.90 8.68
CA VAL A 28 -2.16 -6.93 7.91
C VAL A 28 -3.17 -6.00 8.54
N GLY A 29 -3.86 -5.20 7.74
CA GLY A 29 -4.95 -4.38 8.24
C GLY A 29 -5.65 -3.55 7.18
N ILE A 30 -6.05 -2.35 7.57
CA ILE A 30 -6.90 -1.46 6.78
C ILE A 30 -6.22 -0.11 6.59
N GLN A 31 -6.59 0.57 5.50
CA GLN A 31 -6.12 1.92 5.20
C GLN A 31 -7.25 2.78 4.64
N PHE A 32 -7.09 4.08 4.84
CA PHE A 32 -7.98 5.12 4.34
C PHE A 32 -7.15 6.23 3.70
N GLY A 33 -7.63 6.76 2.58
CA GLY A 33 -7.00 7.89 1.91
C GLY A 33 -7.08 7.80 0.40
N GLU A 34 -6.41 8.73 -0.26
CA GLU A 34 -6.47 8.91 -1.71
C GLU A 34 -5.34 8.14 -2.41
N PRO A 35 -5.58 7.57 -3.59
CA PRO A 35 -6.80 7.68 -4.43
C PRO A 35 -7.90 6.63 -4.15
N GLY A 36 -7.63 5.61 -3.33
CA GLY A 36 -8.51 4.45 -3.17
C GLY A 36 -9.48 4.49 -1.99
N ASN A 37 -9.86 5.67 -1.48
CA ASN A 37 -10.67 5.96 -0.28
C ASN A 37 -10.52 5.01 0.94
N VAL A 38 -10.89 3.74 0.85
CA VAL A 38 -10.72 2.70 1.88
C VAL A 38 -10.21 1.38 1.29
N GLY A 39 -9.35 0.68 2.02
CA GLY A 39 -8.75 -0.56 1.52
C GLY A 39 -8.11 -1.44 2.56
N LEU A 40 -7.54 -2.53 2.05
CA LEU A 40 -6.65 -3.41 2.80
C LEU A 40 -5.21 -2.91 2.68
N SER A 41 -4.42 -3.21 3.70
CA SER A 41 -3.00 -2.88 3.76
C SER A 41 -2.20 -4.07 4.28
N LEU A 42 -1.13 -4.39 3.58
CA LEU A 42 -0.16 -5.42 3.94
C LEU A 42 1.21 -4.79 4.09
N ARG A 43 2.01 -5.29 5.01
CA ARG A 43 3.42 -4.96 5.14
C ARG A 43 4.23 -6.23 5.30
N PHE A 44 5.34 -6.32 4.58
CA PHE A 44 6.34 -7.37 4.71
C PHE A 44 7.69 -6.69 4.84
N ASP A 45 8.20 -6.58 6.07
CA ASP A 45 9.44 -5.84 6.36
C ASP A 45 9.37 -4.39 5.81
N ASN A 46 10.17 -4.08 4.78
CA ASN A 46 10.24 -2.77 4.11
C ASN A 46 9.34 -2.64 2.88
N ILE A 47 8.50 -3.63 2.58
CA ILE A 47 7.53 -3.58 1.48
C ILE A 47 6.13 -3.34 2.06
N ALA A 48 5.44 -2.30 1.58
CA ALA A 48 4.04 -2.05 1.89
C ALA A 48 3.17 -2.18 0.63
N ILE A 49 2.06 -2.91 0.74
CA ILE A 49 1.11 -3.13 -0.36
C ILE A 49 -0.26 -2.66 0.11
N GLY A 50 -0.93 -1.84 -0.67
CA GLY A 50 -2.30 -1.38 -0.40
C GLY A 50 -3.24 -1.74 -1.54
N ALA A 51 -4.44 -2.20 -1.22
CA ALA A 51 -5.52 -2.42 -2.19
C ALA A 51 -6.76 -1.69 -1.71
N ALA A 52 -7.11 -0.58 -2.37
CA ALA A 52 -8.09 0.38 -1.87
C ALA A 52 -9.08 0.81 -2.96
N TRP A 53 -10.36 0.87 -2.60
CA TRP A 53 -11.46 1.16 -3.52
C TRP A 53 -11.94 2.61 -3.43
N GLY A 54 -11.82 3.34 -4.54
CA GLY A 54 -12.33 4.71 -4.68
C GLY A 54 -13.84 4.74 -4.92
N PHE A 55 -14.60 5.57 -4.18
CA PHE A 55 -16.07 5.61 -4.25
C PHE A 55 -16.66 6.68 -5.20
N GLY A 56 -15.87 7.18 -6.15
CA GLY A 56 -16.33 8.19 -7.13
C GLY A 56 -17.15 7.62 -8.31
N ASP A 57 -17.61 8.52 -9.19
CA ASP A 57 -18.52 8.20 -10.32
C ASP A 57 -17.99 7.11 -11.29
N ASN A 58 -16.67 6.87 -11.29
CA ASN A 58 -16.02 5.82 -12.09
C ASN A 58 -15.21 4.82 -11.24
N GLY A 59 -15.59 4.60 -9.97
CA GLY A 59 -14.91 3.82 -8.94
C GLY A 59 -13.72 2.96 -9.37
N TYR A 60 -12.52 3.35 -8.92
CA TYR A 60 -11.26 2.68 -9.24
C TYR A 60 -10.81 1.79 -8.10
N LEU A 61 -10.30 0.60 -8.42
CA LEU A 61 -9.48 -0.15 -7.48
C LEU A 61 -8.02 0.29 -7.64
N HIS A 62 -7.46 0.87 -6.60
CA HIS A 62 -6.05 1.24 -6.55
C HIS A 62 -5.23 0.17 -5.85
N VAL A 63 -4.19 -0.32 -6.53
CA VAL A 63 -3.22 -1.25 -5.97
C VAL A 63 -1.86 -0.57 -5.92
N THR A 64 -1.38 -0.35 -4.71
CA THR A 64 -0.09 0.30 -4.44
C THR A 64 0.93 -0.72 -3.96
N ALA A 65 2.18 -0.55 -4.37
CA ALA A 65 3.31 -1.32 -3.87
C ALA A 65 4.49 -0.36 -3.65
N ASP A 66 4.89 -0.20 -2.40
CA ASP A 66 5.88 0.75 -1.92
C ASP A 66 7.05 -0.03 -1.29
N TYR A 67 8.30 0.27 -1.70
CA TYR A 67 9.51 -0.22 -1.06
C TYR A 67 10.19 0.91 -0.30
N TRP A 68 10.30 0.77 1.02
CA TRP A 68 10.93 1.74 1.90
C TRP A 68 12.45 1.61 1.83
N LEU A 69 13.08 2.58 1.17
CA LEU A 69 14.53 2.66 1.00
C LEU A 69 15.22 3.11 2.29
N MET A 70 14.54 3.96 3.05
CA MET A 70 14.99 4.46 4.33
C MET A 70 13.86 4.23 5.33
N LYS A 71 14.19 3.59 6.45
CA LYS A 71 13.33 3.44 7.61
C LYS A 71 14.21 3.58 8.84
N ASN A 72 13.96 4.60 9.65
CA ASN A 72 14.76 4.85 10.85
C ASN A 72 13.89 5.35 12.00
N ASP A 73 14.33 5.06 13.22
CA ASP A 73 13.71 5.55 14.44
C ASP A 73 13.74 7.09 14.49
N LEU A 74 12.58 7.69 14.68
CA LEU A 74 12.42 9.11 14.99
C LEU A 74 12.30 9.33 16.51
N ALA A 75 11.63 8.40 17.18
CA ALA A 75 11.50 8.32 18.63
C ALA A 75 11.21 6.87 19.05
N LYS A 76 11.02 6.62 20.35
CA LYS A 76 10.67 5.29 20.84
C LYS A 76 9.38 4.78 20.17
N ASN A 77 9.48 3.65 19.48
CA ASN A 77 8.41 3.00 18.73
C ASN A 77 7.81 3.84 17.58
N LEU A 78 8.49 4.91 17.15
CA LEU A 78 8.03 5.77 16.08
C LEU A 78 9.14 5.88 15.04
N ASP A 79 8.89 5.34 13.87
CA ASP A 79 9.81 5.36 12.75
C ASP A 79 9.29 6.31 11.68
N TRP A 80 10.21 6.91 10.94
CA TRP A 80 9.89 7.54 9.67
C TRP A 80 10.39 6.67 8.52
N PHE A 81 9.75 6.80 7.37
CA PHE A 81 10.19 6.12 6.15
C PHE A 81 10.12 7.01 4.92
N LEU A 82 10.98 6.69 3.95
CA LEU A 82 11.01 7.22 2.60
C LEU A 82 11.24 6.04 1.65
N GLY A 83 10.50 6.02 0.53
CA GLY A 83 10.60 4.93 -0.43
C GLY A 83 10.35 5.32 -1.87
N LEU A 84 10.26 4.29 -2.69
CA LEU A 84 9.79 4.34 -4.08
C LEU A 84 8.71 3.29 -4.26
N GLY A 85 7.73 3.59 -5.09
CA GLY A 85 6.64 2.66 -5.34
C GLY A 85 5.92 2.89 -6.65
N ALA A 86 4.87 2.11 -6.85
CA ALA A 86 3.95 2.23 -7.96
C ALA A 86 2.49 2.14 -7.49
N ASP A 87 1.60 2.69 -8.30
CA ASP A 87 0.15 2.64 -8.12
C ASP A 87 -0.49 2.22 -9.44
N LEU A 88 -1.36 1.21 -9.36
CA LEU A 88 -2.16 0.71 -10.47
C LEU A 88 -3.61 1.11 -10.22
N GLY A 89 -4.14 2.02 -11.04
CA GLY A 89 -5.56 2.34 -11.06
C GLY A 89 -6.28 1.38 -12.00
N ILE A 90 -7.00 0.43 -11.42
CA ILE A 90 -7.81 -0.56 -12.15
C ILE A 90 -9.21 0.01 -12.29
N GLY A 91 -9.45 0.64 -13.43
CA GLY A 91 -10.71 1.22 -13.87
C GLY A 91 -10.72 1.34 -15.39
N ASP A 92 -11.55 2.25 -15.91
CA ASP A 92 -11.54 2.64 -17.32
C ASP A 92 -11.34 4.16 -17.41
N PRO A 93 -10.18 4.65 -17.86
CA PRO A 93 -9.00 3.91 -18.32
C PRO A 93 -8.17 3.20 -17.22
N PHE A 94 -7.32 2.26 -17.61
CA PHE A 94 -6.30 1.69 -16.72
C PHE A 94 -5.12 2.65 -16.59
N THR A 95 -4.69 2.93 -15.36
CA THR A 95 -3.60 3.88 -15.08
C THR A 95 -2.44 3.22 -14.33
N VAL A 96 -1.23 3.71 -14.58
CA VAL A 96 -0.03 3.36 -13.83
C VAL A 96 0.69 4.63 -13.43
N ALA A 97 1.10 4.72 -12.17
CA ALA A 97 1.89 5.83 -11.67
C ALA A 97 3.11 5.35 -10.88
N ALA A 98 4.21 6.08 -11.00
CA ALA A 98 5.32 6.00 -10.07
C ALA A 98 5.06 6.94 -8.89
N ARG A 99 5.51 6.58 -7.68
CA ARG A 99 5.25 7.36 -6.46
C ARG A 99 6.43 7.32 -5.51
N VAL A 100 6.53 8.35 -4.66
CA VAL A 100 7.55 8.49 -3.62
C VAL A 100 6.85 8.55 -2.26
N PRO A 101 6.61 7.41 -1.60
CA PRO A 101 5.98 7.39 -0.28
C PRO A 101 6.92 7.97 0.80
N ILE A 102 6.36 8.87 1.62
CA ILE A 102 6.99 9.46 2.79
C ILE A 102 5.99 9.37 3.92
N GLY A 103 6.41 8.80 5.06
CA GLY A 103 5.46 8.57 6.14
C GLY A 103 6.08 8.24 7.48
N LEU A 104 5.18 7.95 8.42
CA LEU A 104 5.46 7.56 9.78
C LEU A 104 4.83 6.20 10.07
N GLN A 105 5.53 5.40 10.86
CA GLN A 105 5.06 4.15 11.43
C GLN A 105 5.17 4.26 12.95
N TRP A 106 4.05 4.13 13.66
CA TRP A 106 4.01 4.12 15.12
C TRP A 106 3.55 2.76 15.64
N MET A 107 4.34 2.16 16.54
CA MET A 107 4.05 0.87 17.17
C MET A 107 3.66 1.06 18.65
N PRO A 108 2.40 1.44 18.96
CA PRO A 108 1.97 1.65 20.34
C PRO A 108 2.01 0.38 21.20
N ALA A 109 1.96 -0.79 20.57
CA ALA A 109 2.12 -2.10 21.18
C ALA A 109 2.89 -3.01 20.22
N LYS A 110 3.41 -4.14 20.73
CA LYS A 110 4.23 -5.09 19.97
C LYS A 110 3.57 -5.54 18.66
N ASP A 111 2.26 -5.77 18.70
CA ASP A 111 1.52 -6.40 17.60
C ASP A 111 0.63 -5.38 16.85
N TRP A 112 0.73 -4.09 17.16
CA TRP A 112 -0.11 -3.06 16.55
C TRP A 112 0.73 -1.95 15.93
N GLU A 113 0.44 -1.65 14.68
CA GLU A 113 1.04 -0.59 13.92
C GLU A 113 -0.03 0.40 13.46
N ILE A 114 0.24 1.69 13.66
CA ILE A 114 -0.50 2.80 13.08
C ILE A 114 0.45 3.49 12.11
N PHE A 115 0.03 3.72 10.88
CA PHE A 115 0.88 4.38 9.89
C PHE A 115 0.15 5.51 9.18
N GLY A 116 0.91 6.48 8.70
CA GLY A 116 0.42 7.58 7.86
C GLY A 116 1.46 7.95 6.83
N GLN A 117 1.06 8.16 5.58
CA GLN A 117 1.94 8.53 4.49
C GLN A 117 1.30 9.52 3.52
N VAL A 118 2.17 10.30 2.89
CA VAL A 118 1.90 11.02 1.65
C VAL A 118 2.77 10.43 0.56
N ALA A 119 2.33 10.50 -0.68
CA ALA A 119 3.00 9.91 -1.82
C ALA A 119 2.79 10.80 -3.05
N PRO A 120 3.59 11.86 -3.24
CA PRO A 120 3.66 12.51 -4.53
C PRO A 120 4.05 11.49 -5.59
N GLY A 121 3.41 11.56 -6.75
CA GLY A 121 3.64 10.64 -7.83
C GLY A 121 3.38 11.25 -9.20
N LEU A 122 3.72 10.47 -10.20
CA LEU A 122 3.59 10.81 -11.61
C LEU A 122 2.91 9.64 -12.31
N LYS A 123 1.71 9.88 -12.83
CA LYS A 123 1.04 8.98 -13.75
C LYS A 123 1.85 8.92 -15.04
N VAL A 124 2.09 7.71 -15.56
CA VAL A 124 2.94 7.46 -16.73
C VAL A 124 2.20 6.70 -17.83
N ILE A 125 1.07 6.06 -17.51
CA ILE A 125 0.19 5.37 -18.46
C ILE A 125 -1.20 5.99 -18.37
N ASP A 126 -1.88 6.04 -19.54
CA ASP A 126 -3.08 6.83 -19.88
C ASP A 126 -2.75 8.29 -20.18
N GLU A 127 -2.16 8.99 -19.22
CA GLU A 127 -1.67 10.36 -19.38
C GLU A 127 -0.46 10.60 -18.46
N VAL A 128 0.39 11.56 -18.85
CA VAL A 128 1.48 12.04 -17.97
C VAL A 128 0.94 13.18 -17.13
N ASP A 129 0.63 12.90 -15.88
CA ASP A 129 0.08 13.88 -14.94
C ASP A 129 0.62 13.67 -13.52
N PHE A 130 0.81 14.77 -12.80
CA PHE A 130 1.19 14.70 -11.40
C PHE A 130 -0.03 14.33 -10.55
N TYR A 131 0.17 13.43 -9.60
CA TYR A 131 -0.86 13.10 -8.63
C TYR A 131 -0.29 13.05 -7.23
N PHE A 132 -1.18 13.19 -6.24
CA PHE A 132 -0.80 13.17 -4.83
C PHE A 132 -1.64 12.10 -4.12
N GLY A 133 -0.97 11.01 -3.74
CA GLY A 133 -1.56 9.96 -2.91
C GLY A 133 -1.33 10.22 -1.43
N GLY A 134 -2.14 9.62 -0.58
CA GLY A 134 -1.93 9.64 0.86
C GLY A 134 -2.78 8.59 1.54
N ALA A 135 -2.27 7.98 2.61
CA ALA A 135 -3.00 6.97 3.34
C ALA A 135 -2.67 7.02 4.83
N ILE A 136 -3.68 6.82 5.67
CA ILE A 136 -3.55 6.50 7.09
C ILE A 136 -4.16 5.12 7.33
N GLY A 137 -3.58 4.33 8.22
CA GLY A 137 -4.09 2.99 8.47
C GLY A 137 -3.59 2.37 9.74
N VAL A 138 -4.10 1.17 10.01
CA VAL A 138 -3.75 0.34 11.16
C VAL A 138 -3.49 -1.06 10.66
N ARG A 139 -2.42 -1.70 11.14
CA ARG A 139 -2.05 -3.09 10.85
C ARG A 139 -1.82 -3.86 12.15
N TYR A 140 -2.26 -5.11 12.17
CA TYR A 140 -1.84 -6.08 13.18
C TYR A 140 -0.57 -6.78 12.68
N CYS A 141 0.47 -6.81 13.49
CA CYS A 141 1.79 -7.35 13.16
C CYS A 141 2.04 -8.70 13.82
N PHE A 142 2.68 -9.61 13.10
CA PHE A 142 3.06 -10.95 13.55
C PHE A 142 4.57 -11.18 13.41
#